data_AF-A0A3C1QWB4-F1
#
_entry.id   AF-A0A3C1QWB4-F1
#
_cell.length_a   1.000
_cell.length_b   1.000
_cell.length_c   1.000
_cell.angle_alpha   90.00
_cell.angle_beta   90.00
_cell.angle_gamma   90.00
#
_symmetry.space_group_name_H-M   'P 1'
#
loop_
_entity.id
_entity.type
_entity.pdbx_description
1 polymer ?
#
loop_
_entity_poly.entity_id
_entity_poly.type
_entity_poly.pdbx_seq_one_letter_code
_entity_poly.pdbx_strand_id
1 'polypeptide(L)'
;MQQHPLAGPTADHEALVEYDRRRLVKENLIDAIIGVTIEVEEACRTLSAMRLALGAVEETSANGSGEFVEVLAAVLLRDRALVRERFDRLADRLASEPLLYVPLAKGGDPHRIVVSRVRRTAIQELLVCLPRLGLLEETHRLLEVAREMEQSNPVGQGAVTEFDELFRIGYRAMVDSIIEWSRTWPEIRESPDGDETWDRDDRLYLAIDRLAECSLVTWFEHSETLRLSVLEKVRDPVAWERLVDFVKKYGGDLFTQRFFNLANLRAILHQGVARWLEQLVDQRTETRPRLLEALEHEIRRDDAERCLTLVLEAIIENYAEYRDYNSTTTQSDRGELLYMLLDFLRLRVRYDRVAWRLKPVVWSHEVLVRRGCESVARRWRRRLRQRIGSEPDRYLQRFQQLQTKYAMQMSSIRDRIQEKFVMPLRIDRLRAFVETAIRHPGTFEAERAFDGLRLETRLLTTEPTGSGLEVPRWLAALEDEVERTATRKGWEIDLREALVPVLEPLGEAELFEQLLRLQRELDEDRVSVEDPLESDD
;
A
#
# COMPACT_ATOMS: atom_id res chain seq x y z
N MET A 1 -0.01 -28.09 -2.87
CA MET A 1 1.29 -27.80 -3.52
C MET A 1 2.29 -28.95 -3.41
N GLN A 2 2.33 -29.66 -2.27
CA GLN A 2 3.25 -30.79 -2.01
C GLN A 2 2.99 -32.05 -2.86
N GLN A 3 1.75 -32.29 -3.30
CA GLN A 3 1.40 -33.50 -4.07
C GLN A 3 1.81 -33.44 -5.56
N HIS A 4 2.05 -32.24 -6.11
CA HIS A 4 2.48 -32.03 -7.50
C HIS A 4 3.57 -30.95 -7.58
N PRO A 5 4.78 -31.18 -7.04
CA PRO A 5 5.86 -30.21 -7.11
C PRO A 5 6.33 -30.02 -8.55
N LEU A 6 6.69 -28.78 -8.92
CA LEU A 6 7.39 -28.55 -10.17
C LEU A 6 8.83 -29.03 -10.01
N ALA A 7 9.38 -29.69 -11.04
CA ALA A 7 10.80 -30.02 -11.06
C ALA A 7 11.62 -28.73 -10.97
N GLY A 8 12.65 -28.71 -10.13
CA GLY A 8 13.53 -27.56 -10.01
C GLY A 8 14.31 -27.32 -11.32
N PRO A 9 14.60 -26.07 -11.69
CA PRO A 9 15.35 -25.78 -12.91
C PRO A 9 16.84 -26.11 -12.72
N THR A 10 17.53 -26.32 -13.83
CA THR A 10 18.98 -26.21 -13.89
C THR A 10 19.37 -24.73 -13.88
N ALA A 11 20.65 -24.41 -13.65
CA ALA A 11 21.11 -23.01 -13.68
C ALA A 11 21.17 -22.39 -15.09
N ASP A 12 20.79 -23.14 -16.13
CA ASP A 12 20.72 -22.63 -17.50
C ASP A 12 19.56 -21.62 -17.66
N HIS A 13 19.81 -20.58 -18.47
CA HIS A 13 18.87 -19.49 -18.66
C HIS A 13 17.52 -19.94 -19.24
N GLU A 14 17.53 -20.82 -20.24
CA GLU A 14 16.28 -21.27 -20.89
C GLU A 14 15.46 -22.13 -19.92
N ALA A 15 16.14 -22.97 -19.13
CA ALA A 15 15.50 -23.76 -18.09
C ALA A 15 14.86 -22.89 -16.99
N LEU A 16 15.53 -21.80 -16.58
CA LEU A 16 15.01 -20.85 -15.60
C LEU A 16 13.78 -20.09 -16.12
N VAL A 17 13.82 -19.63 -17.37
CA VAL A 17 12.69 -18.92 -18.00
C VAL A 17 11.48 -19.85 -18.16
N GLU A 18 11.68 -21.08 -18.62
CA GLU A 18 10.58 -22.06 -18.75
C GLU A 18 10.02 -22.48 -17.39
N TYR A 19 10.88 -22.63 -16.37
CA TYR A 19 10.45 -22.88 -15.00
C TYR A 19 9.57 -21.75 -14.46
N ASP A 20 9.99 -20.50 -14.63
CA ASP A 20 9.19 -19.34 -14.19
C ASP A 20 7.83 -19.30 -14.89
N ARG A 21 7.78 -19.57 -16.20
CA ARG A 21 6.52 -19.65 -16.95
C ARG A 21 5.57 -20.71 -16.38
N ARG A 22 6.04 -21.94 -16.16
CA ARG A 22 5.22 -23.04 -15.58
C ARG A 22 4.76 -22.71 -14.17
N ARG A 23 5.64 -22.11 -13.39
CA ARG A 23 5.37 -21.67 -12.03
C ARG A 23 4.24 -20.64 -12.00
N LEU A 24 4.32 -19.59 -12.83
CA LEU A 24 3.27 -18.57 -12.88
C LEU A 24 1.90 -19.14 -13.25
N VAL A 25 1.83 -20.05 -14.22
CA VAL A 25 0.55 -20.70 -14.58
C VAL A 25 -0.03 -21.46 -13.38
N LYS A 26 0.80 -22.21 -12.67
CA LYS A 26 0.38 -22.95 -11.48
C LYS A 26 -0.02 -22.02 -10.33
N GLU A 27 0.79 -21.01 -10.04
CA GLU A 27 0.51 -20.01 -8.99
C GLU A 27 -0.79 -19.26 -9.28
N ASN A 28 -1.00 -18.78 -10.51
CA ASN A 28 -2.23 -18.11 -10.92
C ASN A 28 -3.48 -18.99 -10.75
N LEU A 29 -3.40 -20.28 -11.06
CA LEU A 29 -4.51 -21.22 -10.85
C LEU A 29 -4.82 -21.40 -9.36
N ILE A 30 -3.79 -21.51 -8.52
CA ILE A 30 -3.96 -21.63 -7.07
C ILE A 30 -4.53 -20.33 -6.50
N ASP A 31 -4.03 -19.17 -6.92
CA ASP A 31 -4.55 -17.87 -6.50
C ASP A 31 -6.04 -17.70 -6.88
N ALA A 32 -6.46 -18.18 -8.06
CA ALA A 32 -7.86 -18.20 -8.44
C ALA A 32 -8.72 -19.09 -7.51
N ILE A 33 -8.22 -20.28 -7.15
CA ILE A 33 -8.89 -21.18 -6.19
C ILE A 33 -8.98 -20.54 -4.79
N ILE A 34 -7.90 -19.91 -4.34
CA ILE A 34 -7.87 -19.15 -3.09
C ILE A 34 -8.93 -18.04 -3.12
N GLY A 35 -9.02 -17.28 -4.22
CA GLY A 35 -10.02 -16.23 -4.41
C GLY A 35 -11.45 -16.75 -4.27
N VAL A 36 -11.80 -17.80 -5.01
CA VAL A 36 -13.14 -18.44 -4.91
C VAL A 36 -13.43 -18.94 -3.50
N THR A 37 -12.44 -19.53 -2.82
CA THR A 37 -12.61 -20.02 -1.44
C THR A 37 -12.93 -18.87 -0.49
N ILE A 38 -12.23 -17.74 -0.61
CA ILE A 38 -12.48 -16.55 0.21
C ILE A 38 -13.88 -15.99 -0.05
N GLU A 39 -14.30 -15.89 -1.32
CA GLU A 39 -15.64 -15.40 -1.68
C GLU A 39 -16.76 -16.28 -1.13
N VAL A 40 -16.58 -17.62 -1.13
CA VAL A 40 -17.55 -18.56 -0.55
C VAL A 40 -17.63 -18.41 0.97
N GLU A 41 -16.49 -18.30 1.66
CA GLU A 41 -16.46 -18.08 3.12
C GLU A 41 -17.09 -16.74 3.51
N GLU A 42 -16.84 -15.69 2.74
CA GLU A 42 -17.47 -14.37 2.90
C GLU A 42 -19.00 -14.46 2.76
N ALA A 43 -19.50 -15.15 1.73
CA ALA A 43 -20.92 -15.36 1.53
C ALA A 43 -21.54 -16.16 2.69
N CYS A 44 -20.89 -17.24 3.14
CA CYS A 44 -21.36 -18.06 4.26
C CYS A 44 -21.45 -17.25 5.57
N ARG A 45 -20.42 -16.45 5.86
CA ARG A 45 -20.35 -15.57 7.03
C ARG A 45 -21.45 -14.52 7.01
N THR A 46 -21.65 -13.87 5.87
CA THR A 46 -22.72 -12.89 5.65
C THR A 46 -24.10 -13.51 5.86
N LEU A 47 -24.38 -14.66 5.24
CA LEU A 47 -25.67 -15.35 5.38
C LEU A 47 -25.92 -15.80 6.83
N SER A 48 -24.86 -16.20 7.54
CA SER A 48 -24.95 -16.56 8.96
C SER A 48 -25.33 -15.35 9.81
N ALA A 49 -24.71 -14.19 9.57
CA ALA A 49 -25.05 -12.95 10.27
C ALA A 49 -26.48 -12.49 9.99
N MET A 50 -26.95 -12.60 8.74
CA MET A 50 -28.35 -12.31 8.41
C MET A 50 -29.33 -13.23 9.13
N ARG A 51 -29.05 -14.55 9.17
CA ARG A 51 -29.90 -15.51 9.88
C ARG A 51 -30.00 -15.18 11.36
N LEU A 52 -28.86 -14.83 11.98
CA LEU A 52 -28.80 -14.42 13.37
C LEU A 52 -29.60 -13.12 13.61
N ALA A 53 -29.44 -12.12 12.74
CA ALA A 53 -30.20 -10.86 12.80
C ALA A 53 -31.73 -11.08 12.65
N LEU A 54 -32.14 -12.08 11.87
CA LEU A 54 -33.55 -12.45 11.69
C LEU A 54 -34.11 -13.35 12.82
N GLY A 55 -33.31 -13.67 13.84
CA GLY A 55 -33.74 -14.50 14.98
C GLY A 55 -33.93 -15.98 14.65
N ALA A 56 -33.32 -16.49 13.57
CA ALA A 56 -33.36 -17.91 13.26
C ALA A 56 -32.46 -18.70 14.24
N VAL A 57 -33.01 -19.73 14.91
CA VAL A 57 -32.28 -20.57 15.87
C VAL A 57 -31.09 -21.28 15.21
N GLU A 58 -29.95 -21.30 15.89
CA GLU A 58 -28.71 -21.94 15.44
C GLU A 58 -28.86 -23.47 15.40
N GLU A 59 -28.53 -24.08 14.25
CA GLU A 59 -27.73 -25.30 14.28
C GLU A 59 -26.28 -24.82 14.26
N THR A 60 -25.58 -25.01 15.38
CA THR A 60 -24.18 -24.62 15.61
C THR A 60 -23.30 -24.91 14.39
N SER A 61 -22.84 -23.85 13.72
CA SER A 61 -21.74 -23.95 12.75
C SER A 61 -20.42 -24.12 13.53
N ALA A 62 -19.81 -25.30 13.38
CA ALA A 62 -18.62 -25.73 14.11
C ALA A 62 -17.30 -25.00 13.75
N ASN A 63 -17.35 -23.88 13.02
CA ASN A 63 -16.17 -23.14 12.57
C ASN A 63 -16.09 -21.81 13.30
N GLY A 64 -15.14 -21.68 14.24
CA GLY A 64 -14.91 -20.53 15.12
C GLY A 64 -14.89 -19.16 14.42
N SER A 65 -16.07 -18.65 14.09
CA SER A 65 -16.35 -17.34 13.47
C SER A 65 -17.54 -16.66 14.16
N GLY A 66 -18.00 -17.23 15.30
CA GLY A 66 -19.22 -16.83 15.99
C GLY A 66 -19.22 -15.37 16.42
N GLU A 67 -18.14 -14.88 17.02
CA GLU A 67 -18.04 -13.51 17.51
C GLU A 67 -18.06 -12.50 16.37
N PHE A 68 -17.45 -12.82 15.23
CA PHE A 68 -17.54 -11.97 14.05
C PHE A 68 -18.98 -11.93 13.51
N VAL A 69 -19.62 -13.09 13.42
CA VAL A 69 -21.02 -13.21 12.96
C VAL A 69 -21.97 -12.45 13.90
N GLU A 70 -21.73 -12.49 15.22
CA GLU A 70 -22.48 -11.73 16.22
C GLU A 70 -22.35 -10.22 16.02
N VAL A 71 -21.12 -9.71 15.86
CA VAL A 71 -20.89 -8.28 15.61
C VAL A 71 -21.49 -7.87 14.27
N LEU A 72 -21.30 -8.66 13.21
CA LEU A 72 -21.89 -8.36 11.90
C LEU A 72 -23.43 -8.39 11.95
N ALA A 73 -24.04 -9.30 12.69
CA ALA A 73 -25.49 -9.32 12.90
C ALA A 73 -25.97 -8.04 13.62
N ALA A 74 -25.27 -7.59 14.66
CA ALA A 74 -25.56 -6.33 15.35
C ALA A 74 -25.42 -5.12 14.41
N VAL A 75 -24.41 -5.13 13.53
CA VAL A 75 -24.23 -4.13 12.47
C VAL A 75 -25.42 -4.11 11.50
N LEU A 76 -25.89 -5.29 11.05
CA LEU A 76 -27.07 -5.42 10.17
C LEU A 76 -28.35 -4.92 10.85
N LEU A 77 -28.49 -5.12 12.16
CA LEU A 77 -29.57 -4.58 12.99
C LEU A 77 -29.43 -3.08 13.27
N ARG A 78 -28.26 -2.50 12.96
CA ARG A 78 -27.87 -1.10 13.27
C ARG A 78 -27.93 -0.76 14.76
N ASP A 79 -27.71 -1.76 15.60
CA ASP A 79 -27.72 -1.59 17.05
C ASP A 79 -26.31 -1.25 17.55
N ARG A 80 -26.04 0.05 17.72
CA ARG A 80 -24.74 0.56 18.21
C ARG A 80 -24.36 0.00 19.58
N ALA A 81 -25.33 -0.19 20.46
CA ALA A 81 -25.08 -0.67 21.82
C ALA A 81 -24.69 -2.14 21.80
N LEU A 82 -25.41 -2.95 21.01
CA LEU A 82 -25.09 -4.36 20.84
C LEU A 82 -23.74 -4.56 20.14
N VAL A 83 -23.39 -3.74 19.15
CA VAL A 83 -22.05 -3.78 18.53
C VAL A 83 -20.98 -3.55 19.60
N ARG A 84 -21.12 -2.49 20.42
CA ARG A 84 -20.17 -2.19 21.51
C ARG A 84 -20.03 -3.32 22.52
N GLU A 85 -21.15 -3.91 22.95
CA GLU A 85 -21.15 -5.04 23.90
C GLU A 85 -20.34 -6.25 23.37
N ARG A 86 -20.42 -6.50 22.06
CA ARG A 86 -19.82 -7.67 21.41
C ARG A 86 -18.42 -7.42 20.87
N PHE A 87 -18.05 -6.15 20.66
CA PHE A 87 -16.81 -5.76 20.00
C PHE A 87 -15.57 -6.18 20.78
N ASP A 88 -15.53 -5.96 22.11
CA ASP A 88 -14.35 -6.26 22.91
C ASP A 88 -13.95 -7.74 22.83
N ARG A 89 -14.95 -8.64 22.87
CA ARG A 89 -14.71 -10.09 22.72
C ARG A 89 -14.14 -10.44 21.35
N LEU A 90 -14.61 -9.77 20.30
CA LEU A 90 -14.06 -9.94 18.95
C LEU A 90 -12.62 -9.42 18.87
N ALA A 91 -12.35 -8.24 19.43
CA ALA A 91 -11.03 -7.62 19.46
C ALA A 91 -9.99 -8.51 20.17
N ASP A 92 -10.30 -8.98 21.38
CA ASP A 92 -9.43 -9.86 22.17
C ASP A 92 -9.10 -11.15 21.40
N ARG A 93 -10.11 -11.73 20.76
CA ARG A 93 -9.93 -12.92 19.95
C ARG A 93 -9.02 -12.65 18.76
N LEU A 94 -9.31 -11.60 17.99
CA LEU A 94 -8.55 -11.26 16.78
C LEU A 94 -7.08 -11.01 17.09
N ALA A 95 -6.74 -10.33 18.18
CA ALA A 95 -5.36 -10.02 18.58
C ALA A 95 -4.45 -11.27 18.64
N SER A 96 -5.01 -12.43 18.99
CA SER A 96 -4.28 -13.70 19.06
C SER A 96 -4.14 -14.45 17.72
N GLU A 97 -4.83 -14.02 16.67
CA GLU A 97 -4.91 -14.73 15.41
C GLU A 97 -3.94 -14.15 14.34
N PRO A 98 -3.31 -14.99 13.48
CA PRO A 98 -2.27 -14.53 12.57
C PRO A 98 -2.84 -13.78 11.35
N LEU A 99 -2.52 -12.50 11.20
CA LEU A 99 -2.93 -11.74 10.00
C LEU A 99 -1.97 -11.93 8.81
N LEU A 100 -0.68 -12.12 9.08
CA LEU A 100 0.37 -12.25 8.08
C LEU A 100 0.37 -13.62 7.39
N TYR A 101 0.82 -13.65 6.14
CA TYR A 101 1.13 -14.89 5.41
C TYR A 101 2.29 -14.69 4.44
N VAL A 102 2.91 -15.79 4.01
CA VAL A 102 3.89 -15.80 2.93
C VAL A 102 3.14 -16.01 1.60
N PRO A 103 3.35 -15.19 0.56
CA PRO A 103 2.72 -15.40 -0.75
C PRO A 103 3.18 -16.67 -1.44
N LEU A 104 2.38 -17.18 -2.39
CA LEU A 104 2.73 -18.35 -3.20
C LEU A 104 4.08 -18.17 -3.91
N ALA A 105 4.34 -16.98 -4.46
CA ALA A 105 5.58 -16.64 -5.15
C ALA A 105 6.85 -16.76 -4.28
N LYS A 106 6.69 -16.82 -2.94
CA LYS A 106 7.77 -17.02 -1.97
C LYS A 106 7.66 -18.38 -1.25
N GLY A 107 6.88 -19.31 -1.80
CA GLY A 107 6.70 -20.66 -1.24
C GLY A 107 5.69 -20.76 -0.10
N GLY A 108 4.77 -19.81 0.02
CA GLY A 108 3.71 -19.84 1.03
C GLY A 108 2.77 -21.03 0.94
N ASP A 109 2.22 -21.44 2.08
CA ASP A 109 1.19 -22.49 2.14
C ASP A 109 -0.19 -21.92 1.78
N PRO A 110 -0.84 -22.42 0.70
CA PRO A 110 -2.17 -21.96 0.29
C PRO A 110 -3.21 -21.95 1.41
N HIS A 111 -3.18 -22.92 2.34
CA HIS A 111 -4.17 -22.97 3.41
C HIS A 111 -4.02 -21.82 4.39
N ARG A 112 -2.78 -21.48 4.75
CA ARG A 112 -2.50 -20.31 5.61
C ARG A 112 -2.90 -19.02 4.92
N ILE A 113 -2.65 -18.91 3.61
CA ILE A 113 -3.09 -17.76 2.80
C ILE A 113 -4.60 -17.60 2.85
N VAL A 114 -5.37 -18.69 2.66
CA VAL A 114 -6.84 -18.66 2.74
C VAL A 114 -7.29 -18.19 4.13
N VAL A 115 -6.79 -18.80 5.21
CA VAL A 115 -7.18 -18.44 6.58
C VAL A 115 -6.93 -16.96 6.88
N SER A 116 -5.73 -16.46 6.59
CA SER A 116 -5.37 -15.06 6.81
C SER A 116 -6.21 -14.11 5.94
N ARG A 117 -6.46 -14.46 4.66
CA ARG A 117 -7.25 -13.60 3.76
C ARG A 117 -8.74 -13.60 4.06
N VAL A 118 -9.32 -14.71 4.53
CA VAL A 118 -10.71 -14.77 5.02
C VAL A 118 -10.88 -13.83 6.22
N ARG A 119 -9.96 -13.91 7.18
CA ARG A 119 -9.95 -13.01 8.35
C ARG A 119 -9.79 -11.55 7.93
N ARG A 120 -8.84 -11.26 7.04
CA ARG A 120 -8.64 -9.93 6.48
C ARG A 120 -9.93 -9.38 5.86
N THR A 121 -10.58 -10.15 4.97
CA THR A 121 -11.85 -9.72 4.36
C THR A 121 -12.92 -9.44 5.41
N ALA A 122 -12.97 -10.25 6.48
CA ALA A 122 -13.88 -10.01 7.59
C ALA A 122 -13.61 -8.67 8.29
N ILE A 123 -12.35 -8.39 8.64
CA ILE A 123 -11.96 -7.11 9.23
C ILE A 123 -12.29 -5.95 8.27
N GLN A 124 -12.05 -6.10 6.96
CA GLN A 124 -12.39 -5.09 5.95
C GLN A 124 -13.86 -4.71 5.97
N GLU A 125 -14.77 -5.68 6.07
CA GLU A 125 -16.21 -5.40 6.14
C GLU A 125 -16.59 -4.55 7.35
N LEU A 126 -16.07 -4.88 8.53
CA LEU A 126 -16.34 -4.08 9.73
C LEU A 126 -15.74 -2.68 9.62
N LEU A 127 -14.53 -2.54 9.06
CA LEU A 127 -13.90 -1.23 8.84
C LEU A 127 -14.69 -0.34 7.87
N VAL A 128 -15.51 -0.91 6.99
CA VAL A 128 -16.45 -0.15 6.15
C VAL A 128 -17.74 0.17 6.90
N CYS A 129 -18.25 -0.77 7.70
CA CYS A 129 -19.58 -0.66 8.33
C CYS A 129 -19.59 0.17 9.62
N LEU A 130 -18.61 -0.01 10.50
CA LEU A 130 -18.56 0.65 11.82
C LEU A 130 -18.58 2.18 11.72
N PRO A 131 -17.79 2.84 10.84
CA PRO A 131 -17.86 4.29 10.70
C PRO A 131 -19.26 4.78 10.34
N ARG A 132 -20.00 4.02 9.55
CA ARG A 132 -21.34 4.40 9.10
C ARG A 132 -22.40 4.29 10.19
N LEU A 133 -22.12 3.53 11.24
CA LEU A 133 -22.93 3.51 12.45
C LEU A 133 -22.51 4.60 13.46
N GLY A 134 -21.53 5.45 13.15
CA GLY A 134 -21.04 6.45 14.10
C GLY A 134 -20.08 5.89 15.15
N LEU A 135 -19.45 4.75 14.86
CA LEU A 135 -18.55 4.02 15.76
C LEU A 135 -17.08 4.25 15.37
N LEU A 136 -16.59 5.49 15.51
CA LEU A 136 -15.22 5.84 15.12
C LEU A 136 -14.18 5.27 16.09
N GLU A 137 -14.50 5.26 17.39
CA GLU A 137 -13.63 4.68 18.44
C GLU A 137 -13.39 3.18 18.17
N GLU A 138 -14.45 2.42 17.90
CA GLU A 138 -14.39 0.99 17.61
C GLU A 138 -13.70 0.72 16.27
N THR A 139 -13.88 1.59 15.28
CA THR A 139 -13.14 1.49 14.01
C THR A 139 -11.64 1.68 14.24
N HIS A 140 -11.25 2.70 15.03
CA HIS A 140 -9.86 2.94 15.38
C HIS A 140 -9.26 1.79 16.17
N ARG A 141 -9.98 1.28 17.18
CA ARG A 141 -9.55 0.11 17.96
C ARG A 141 -9.37 -1.13 17.09
N LEU A 142 -10.23 -1.35 16.08
CA LEU A 142 -10.08 -2.46 15.14
C LEU A 142 -8.81 -2.32 14.28
N LEU A 143 -8.42 -1.09 13.91
CA LEU A 143 -7.14 -0.83 13.25
C LEU A 143 -5.97 -1.12 14.19
N GLU A 144 -6.02 -0.69 15.44
CA GLU A 144 -4.99 -1.03 16.43
C GLU A 144 -4.86 -2.53 16.65
N VAL A 145 -5.98 -3.25 16.79
CA VAL A 145 -5.97 -4.73 16.87
C VAL A 145 -5.31 -5.34 15.64
N ALA A 146 -5.63 -4.85 14.43
CA ALA A 146 -4.99 -5.33 13.21
C ALA A 146 -3.47 -5.08 13.20
N ARG A 147 -2.99 -3.97 13.78
CA ARG A 147 -1.57 -3.66 13.96
C ARG A 147 -0.93 -4.62 14.98
N GLU A 148 -1.58 -4.82 16.13
CA GLU A 148 -1.16 -5.75 17.20
C GLU A 148 -1.05 -7.19 16.69
N MET A 149 -1.99 -7.62 15.83
CA MET A 149 -1.98 -8.94 15.19
C MET A 149 -0.72 -9.20 14.38
N GLU A 150 -0.24 -8.22 13.62
CA GLU A 150 0.98 -8.35 12.82
C GLU A 150 2.24 -8.35 13.68
N GLN A 151 2.27 -7.52 14.72
CA GLN A 151 3.40 -7.43 15.65
C GLN A 151 3.55 -8.69 16.51
N SER A 152 2.43 -9.23 17.00
CA SER A 152 2.40 -10.38 17.92
C SER A 152 2.58 -11.71 17.20
N ASN A 153 2.30 -11.77 15.89
CA ASN A 153 2.36 -13.00 15.09
C ASN A 153 3.26 -12.84 13.86
N PRO A 154 4.58 -12.57 14.04
CA PRO A 154 5.49 -12.41 12.92
C PRO A 154 5.62 -13.73 12.16
N VAL A 155 5.25 -13.69 10.88
CA VAL A 155 5.53 -14.76 9.93
C VAL A 155 6.90 -14.50 9.32
N GLY A 156 7.71 -15.55 9.14
CA GLY A 156 9.12 -15.45 8.74
C GLY A 156 9.38 -14.61 7.46
N GLN A 157 10.66 -14.53 7.06
CA GLN A 157 11.09 -13.65 5.98
C GLN A 157 10.20 -13.76 4.72
N GLY A 158 9.73 -12.60 4.24
CA GLY A 158 8.93 -12.50 3.03
C GLY A 158 7.41 -12.47 3.24
N ALA A 159 6.94 -12.48 4.49
CA ALA A 159 5.53 -12.21 4.83
C ALA A 159 5.03 -10.87 4.26
N VAL A 160 3.74 -10.83 3.95
CA VAL A 160 3.04 -9.62 3.47
C VAL A 160 2.21 -9.05 4.60
N THR A 161 2.39 -7.74 4.85
CA THR A 161 1.49 -6.96 5.71
C THR A 161 0.17 -6.72 5.02
N GLU A 162 -0.92 -6.91 5.75
CA GLU A 162 -2.28 -6.59 5.32
C GLU A 162 -2.80 -5.31 5.99
N PHE A 163 -2.14 -4.87 7.07
CA PHE A 163 -2.48 -3.66 7.80
C PHE A 163 -2.58 -2.42 6.90
N ASP A 164 -1.66 -2.25 5.95
CA ASP A 164 -1.66 -1.11 5.01
C ASP A 164 -3.00 -0.92 4.30
N GLU A 165 -3.59 -2.03 3.85
CA GLU A 165 -4.85 -2.04 3.12
C GLU A 165 -6.05 -1.91 4.06
N LEU A 166 -6.00 -2.58 5.22
CA LEU A 166 -7.01 -2.42 6.27
C LEU A 166 -7.12 -0.97 6.73
N PHE A 167 -5.98 -0.35 7.07
CA PHE A 167 -5.91 1.04 7.46
C PHE A 167 -6.44 1.96 6.36
N ARG A 168 -6.04 1.75 5.11
CA ARG A 168 -6.56 2.52 3.97
C ARG A 168 -8.09 2.45 3.90
N ILE A 169 -8.69 1.27 4.05
CA ILE A 169 -10.13 1.07 3.98
C ILE A 169 -10.84 1.75 5.15
N GLY A 170 -10.43 1.46 6.38
CA GLY A 170 -11.05 2.02 7.59
C GLY A 170 -10.92 3.54 7.66
N TYR A 171 -9.72 4.07 7.41
CA TYR A 171 -9.49 5.51 7.40
C TYR A 171 -10.35 6.24 6.36
N ARG A 172 -10.40 5.72 5.13
CA ARG A 172 -11.26 6.31 4.08
C ARG A 172 -12.74 6.24 4.46
N ALA A 173 -13.21 5.14 5.03
CA ALA A 173 -14.60 5.00 5.48
C ALA A 173 -14.96 5.97 6.61
N MET A 174 -14.04 6.25 7.54
CA MET A 174 -14.21 7.29 8.56
C MET A 174 -14.29 8.70 7.95
N VAL A 175 -13.37 9.06 7.06
CA VAL A 175 -13.41 10.37 6.36
C VAL A 175 -14.71 10.51 5.57
N ASP A 176 -15.13 9.46 4.89
CA ASP A 176 -16.37 9.41 4.10
C ASP A 176 -17.61 9.68 4.98
N SER A 177 -17.68 9.01 6.13
CA SER A 177 -18.78 9.14 7.08
C SER A 177 -18.84 10.56 7.68
N ILE A 178 -17.68 11.14 8.02
CA ILE A 178 -17.59 12.54 8.49
C ILE A 178 -18.11 13.52 7.44
N ILE A 179 -17.74 13.35 6.17
CA ILE A 179 -18.22 14.21 5.08
C ILE A 179 -19.74 14.10 4.96
N GLU A 180 -20.28 12.88 4.97
CA GLU A 180 -21.73 12.69 4.83
C GLU A 180 -22.51 13.25 6.04
N TRP A 181 -22.02 13.09 7.27
CA TRP A 181 -22.64 13.75 8.45
C TRP A 181 -22.56 15.27 8.36
N SER A 182 -21.46 15.82 7.86
CA SER A 182 -21.30 17.28 7.75
C SER A 182 -22.38 17.96 6.91
N ARG A 183 -22.97 17.24 5.94
CA ARG A 183 -24.07 17.74 5.11
C ARG A 183 -25.32 18.08 5.91
N THR A 184 -25.48 17.50 7.11
CA THR A 184 -26.61 17.77 8.02
C THR A 184 -26.34 18.92 8.99
N TRP A 185 -25.12 19.43 9.06
CA TRP A 185 -24.77 20.52 9.97
C TRP A 185 -25.36 21.84 9.48
N PRO A 186 -25.70 22.77 10.41
CA PRO A 186 -26.03 24.14 10.05
C PRO A 186 -24.92 24.76 9.19
N GLU A 187 -25.26 25.67 8.27
CA GLU A 187 -24.22 26.32 7.44
C GLU A 187 -23.26 27.16 8.28
N ILE A 188 -23.81 27.84 9.30
CA ILE A 188 -23.08 28.73 10.19
C ILE A 188 -23.29 28.29 11.63
N ARG A 189 -22.22 28.27 12.42
CA ARG A 189 -22.25 28.08 13.87
C ARG A 189 -21.57 29.26 14.54
N GLU A 190 -22.28 29.87 15.48
CA GLU A 190 -21.75 30.92 16.34
C GLU A 190 -21.22 30.30 17.64
N SER A 191 -20.13 30.85 18.16
CA SER A 191 -19.65 30.56 19.51
C SER A 191 -20.73 30.94 20.53
N PRO A 192 -20.84 30.23 21.68
CA PRO A 192 -21.76 30.62 22.76
C PRO A 192 -21.63 32.09 23.20
N ASP A 193 -20.42 32.65 23.09
CA ASP A 193 -20.10 34.03 23.45
C ASP A 193 -20.30 35.03 22.29
N GLY A 194 -20.62 34.56 21.08
CA GLY A 194 -20.89 35.38 19.89
C GLY A 194 -19.66 35.94 19.16
N ASP A 195 -18.46 35.72 19.70
CA ASP A 195 -17.22 36.34 19.18
C ASP A 195 -16.62 35.62 17.96
N GLU A 196 -16.96 34.35 17.74
CA GLU A 196 -16.43 33.53 16.66
C GLU A 196 -17.55 32.88 15.86
N THR A 197 -17.36 32.81 14.54
CA THR A 197 -18.30 32.20 13.60
C THR A 197 -17.54 31.22 12.72
N TRP A 198 -18.03 29.99 12.65
CA TRP A 198 -17.47 28.95 11.80
C TRP A 198 -18.49 28.51 10.76
N ASP A 199 -18.08 28.52 9.50
CA ASP A 199 -18.89 27.90 8.46
C ASP A 199 -18.83 26.36 8.57
N ARG A 200 -19.65 25.66 7.80
CA ARG A 200 -19.65 24.18 7.77
C ARG A 200 -18.32 23.63 7.27
N ASP A 201 -17.69 24.27 6.30
CA ASP A 201 -16.46 23.80 5.66
C ASP A 201 -15.24 23.92 6.59
N ASP A 202 -15.20 24.96 7.43
CA ASP A 202 -14.22 25.16 8.50
C ASP A 202 -14.28 24.02 9.51
N ARG A 203 -15.49 23.64 9.90
CA ARG A 203 -15.72 22.56 10.86
C ARG A 203 -15.45 21.19 10.24
N LEU A 204 -15.81 20.97 8.98
CA LEU A 204 -15.47 19.76 8.24
C LEU A 204 -13.96 19.61 8.09
N TYR A 205 -13.27 20.71 7.71
CA TYR A 205 -11.82 20.74 7.65
C TYR A 205 -11.21 20.35 9.00
N LEU A 206 -11.69 20.93 10.12
CA LEU A 206 -11.18 20.66 11.46
C LEU A 206 -11.40 19.19 11.87
N ALA A 207 -12.57 18.62 11.61
CA ALA A 207 -12.87 17.23 11.93
C ALA A 207 -11.92 16.26 11.19
N ILE A 208 -11.69 16.50 9.89
CA ILE A 208 -10.79 15.66 9.08
C ILE A 208 -9.32 15.89 9.47
N ASP A 209 -8.90 17.13 9.78
CA ASP A 209 -7.52 17.43 10.25
C ASP A 209 -7.25 16.67 11.56
N ARG A 210 -8.19 16.69 12.52
CA ARG A 210 -8.08 15.92 13.77
C ARG A 210 -8.00 14.42 13.55
N LEU A 211 -8.90 13.86 12.72
CA LEU A 211 -8.87 12.43 12.39
C LEU A 211 -7.53 12.05 11.73
N ALA A 212 -7.06 12.87 10.79
CA ALA A 212 -5.78 12.66 10.11
C ALA A 212 -4.61 12.70 11.07
N GLU A 213 -4.57 13.67 11.99
CA GLU A 213 -3.51 13.78 12.99
C GLU A 213 -3.47 12.56 13.92
N CYS A 214 -4.62 12.09 14.40
CA CYS A 214 -4.68 10.87 15.21
C CYS A 214 -4.21 9.64 14.42
N SER A 215 -4.78 9.44 13.24
CA SER A 215 -4.49 8.27 12.41
C SER A 215 -3.04 8.26 11.89
N LEU A 216 -2.40 9.43 11.75
CA LEU A 216 -0.99 9.53 11.37
C LEU A 216 -0.05 8.94 12.43
N VAL A 217 -0.42 8.96 13.72
CA VAL A 217 0.39 8.35 14.78
C VAL A 217 0.50 6.84 14.55
N THR A 218 -0.65 6.15 14.51
CA THR A 218 -0.75 4.72 14.19
C THR A 218 -0.05 4.37 12.87
N TRP A 219 -0.29 5.18 11.83
CA TRP A 219 0.32 4.97 10.51
C TRP A 219 1.85 5.07 10.57
N PHE A 220 2.38 6.04 11.32
CA PHE A 220 3.82 6.20 11.44
C PHE A 220 4.48 5.03 12.15
N GLU A 221 3.93 4.61 13.30
CA GLU A 221 4.43 3.45 14.04
C GLU A 221 4.51 2.20 13.16
N HIS A 222 3.43 1.89 12.44
CA HIS A 222 3.44 0.77 11.49
C HIS A 222 4.48 1.00 10.38
N SER A 223 4.49 2.18 9.76
CA SER A 223 5.36 2.48 8.63
C SER A 223 6.85 2.39 8.94
N GLU A 224 7.26 2.61 10.19
CA GLU A 224 8.67 2.50 10.59
C GLU A 224 9.13 1.05 10.78
N THR A 225 8.22 0.15 11.18
CA THR A 225 8.51 -1.28 11.31
C THR A 225 8.57 -1.98 9.95
N LEU A 226 7.87 -1.46 8.94
CA LEU A 226 7.81 -2.03 7.60
C LEU A 226 9.00 -1.58 6.73
N ARG A 227 9.64 -2.53 6.06
CA ARG A 227 10.61 -2.26 4.99
C ARG A 227 9.90 -2.11 3.65
N LEU A 228 10.03 -0.94 3.02
CA LEU A 228 9.39 -0.65 1.73
C LEU A 228 10.23 -1.09 0.53
N SER A 229 11.54 -1.16 0.70
CA SER A 229 12.45 -1.63 -0.36
C SER A 229 13.65 -2.35 0.24
N VAL A 230 14.15 -3.36 -0.47
CA VAL A 230 15.39 -4.05 -0.09
C VAL A 230 16.58 -3.09 0.06
N LEU A 231 16.63 -2.00 -0.70
CA LEU A 231 17.74 -1.04 -0.67
C LEU A 231 17.84 -0.27 0.66
N GLU A 232 16.84 -0.36 1.52
CA GLU A 232 16.92 0.20 2.87
C GLU A 232 17.90 -0.58 3.77
N LYS A 233 18.21 -1.85 3.43
CA LYS A 233 19.28 -2.63 4.09
C LYS A 233 20.67 -1.99 3.92
N VAL A 234 20.86 -1.17 2.89
CA VAL A 234 22.12 -0.47 2.56
C VAL A 234 21.97 1.05 2.67
N ARG A 235 21.14 1.51 3.60
CA ARG A 235 21.06 2.94 3.96
C ARG A 235 22.37 3.43 4.59
N ASP A 236 23.00 2.59 5.41
CA ASP A 236 24.28 2.82 6.05
C ASP A 236 25.44 2.90 5.03
N PRO A 237 26.41 3.83 5.19
CA PRO A 237 27.54 3.97 4.28
C PRO A 237 28.42 2.71 4.14
N VAL A 238 28.69 1.99 5.22
CA VAL A 238 29.56 0.80 5.19
C VAL A 238 28.89 -0.34 4.44
N ALA A 239 27.61 -0.59 4.73
CA ALA A 239 26.84 -1.59 4.01
C ALA A 239 26.73 -1.25 2.50
N TRP A 240 26.59 0.04 2.18
CA TRP A 240 26.58 0.52 0.80
C TRP A 240 27.91 0.31 0.08
N GLU A 241 29.04 0.67 0.72
CA GLU A 241 30.37 0.49 0.14
C GLU A 241 30.66 -0.98 -0.16
N ARG A 242 30.31 -1.88 0.77
CA ARG A 242 30.43 -3.34 0.55
C ARG A 242 29.66 -3.82 -0.68
N LEU A 243 28.44 -3.33 -0.87
CA LEU A 243 27.63 -3.65 -2.04
C LEU A 243 28.26 -3.10 -3.33
N VAL A 244 28.75 -1.86 -3.31
CA VAL A 244 29.43 -1.22 -4.44
C VAL A 244 30.68 -2.01 -4.84
N ASP A 245 31.49 -2.41 -3.87
CA ASP A 245 32.71 -3.19 -4.10
C ASP A 245 32.40 -4.57 -4.66
N PHE A 246 31.36 -5.24 -4.14
CA PHE A 246 30.86 -6.50 -4.70
C PHE A 246 30.47 -6.34 -6.18
N VAL A 247 29.64 -5.34 -6.50
CA VAL A 247 29.20 -5.08 -7.87
C VAL A 247 30.37 -4.77 -8.79
N LYS A 248 31.29 -3.89 -8.37
CA LYS A 248 32.47 -3.55 -9.17
C LYS A 248 33.38 -4.74 -9.44
N LYS A 249 33.58 -5.59 -8.43
CA LYS A 249 34.52 -6.71 -8.52
C LYS A 249 33.95 -7.89 -9.29
N TYR A 250 32.66 -8.17 -9.15
CA TYR A 250 32.03 -9.41 -9.64
C TYR A 250 30.93 -9.19 -10.68
N GLY A 251 30.48 -7.95 -10.89
CA GLY A 251 29.35 -7.65 -11.77
C GLY A 251 29.66 -7.76 -13.26
N GLY A 252 30.90 -7.52 -13.70
CA GLY A 252 31.23 -7.41 -15.12
C GLY A 252 30.84 -8.63 -15.97
N ASP A 253 31.17 -9.83 -15.48
CA ASP A 253 30.89 -11.08 -16.21
C ASP A 253 29.49 -11.65 -15.90
N LEU A 254 28.82 -11.11 -14.89
CA LEU A 254 27.59 -11.66 -14.32
C LEU A 254 26.35 -10.87 -14.72
N PHE A 255 26.40 -9.56 -14.52
CA PHE A 255 25.28 -8.63 -14.60
C PHE A 255 25.06 -8.15 -16.04
N THR A 256 24.70 -9.09 -16.90
CA THR A 256 24.34 -8.84 -18.29
C THR A 256 22.84 -8.56 -18.45
N GLN A 257 22.44 -7.97 -19.58
CA GLN A 257 21.02 -7.80 -19.91
C GLN A 257 20.27 -9.15 -19.97
N ARG A 258 20.93 -10.21 -20.45
CA ARG A 258 20.37 -11.58 -20.45
C ARG A 258 20.16 -12.09 -19.02
N PHE A 259 21.11 -11.83 -18.13
CA PHE A 259 21.00 -12.22 -16.73
C PHE A 259 19.84 -11.50 -16.02
N PHE A 260 19.67 -10.21 -16.26
CA PHE A 260 18.58 -9.42 -15.70
C PHE A 260 17.23 -9.56 -16.42
N ASN A 261 17.06 -10.56 -17.28
CA ASN A 261 15.73 -10.91 -17.74
C ASN A 261 14.80 -11.22 -16.54
N LEU A 262 13.63 -10.59 -16.49
CA LEU A 262 12.72 -10.69 -15.35
C LEU A 262 12.33 -12.14 -14.97
N ALA A 263 12.14 -13.03 -15.95
CA ALA A 263 11.82 -14.43 -15.67
C ALA A 263 13.02 -15.16 -15.05
N ASN A 264 14.24 -14.87 -15.53
CA ASN A 264 15.47 -15.40 -14.98
C ASN A 264 15.67 -14.97 -13.51
N LEU A 265 15.50 -13.68 -13.21
CA LEU A 265 15.63 -13.15 -11.85
C LEU A 265 14.62 -13.78 -10.88
N ARG A 266 13.35 -13.87 -11.29
CA ARG A 266 12.30 -14.49 -10.48
C ARG A 266 12.54 -15.97 -10.23
N ALA A 267 13.03 -16.70 -11.24
CA ALA A 267 13.40 -18.10 -11.09
C ALA A 267 14.55 -18.30 -10.09
N ILE A 268 15.62 -17.50 -10.20
CA ILE A 268 16.77 -17.55 -9.29
C ILE A 268 16.34 -17.27 -7.85
N LEU A 269 15.59 -16.19 -7.62
CA LEU A 269 15.11 -15.86 -6.27
C LEU A 269 14.15 -16.93 -5.72
N HIS A 270 13.26 -17.47 -6.54
CA HIS A 270 12.32 -18.51 -6.11
C HIS A 270 13.04 -19.79 -5.68
N GLN A 271 14.06 -20.24 -6.40
CA GLN A 271 14.82 -21.44 -6.00
C GLN A 271 15.86 -21.20 -4.90
N GLY A 272 16.17 -19.92 -4.63
CA GLY A 272 17.21 -19.48 -3.72
C GLY A 272 18.55 -19.26 -4.41
N VAL A 273 19.18 -18.12 -4.10
CA VAL A 273 20.49 -17.75 -4.66
C VAL A 273 21.58 -18.73 -4.25
N ALA A 274 21.57 -19.23 -3.01
CA ALA A 274 22.53 -20.23 -2.54
C ALA A 274 22.54 -21.48 -3.43
N ARG A 275 21.36 -22.02 -3.71
CA ARG A 275 21.15 -23.21 -4.54
C ARG A 275 21.55 -22.97 -5.98
N TRP A 276 21.21 -21.80 -6.52
CA TRP A 276 21.62 -21.43 -7.87
C TRP A 276 23.14 -21.34 -8.02
N LEU A 277 23.84 -20.75 -7.04
CA LEU A 277 25.31 -20.72 -7.02
C LEU A 277 25.91 -22.14 -6.96
N GLU A 278 25.29 -23.05 -6.20
CA GLU A 278 25.67 -24.47 -6.10
C GLU A 278 25.64 -25.14 -7.48
N GLN A 279 24.50 -25.01 -8.16
CA GLN A 279 24.30 -25.57 -9.49
C GLN A 279 25.28 -25.00 -10.52
N LEU A 280 25.59 -23.70 -10.42
CA LEU A 280 26.56 -23.06 -11.31
C LEU A 280 28.00 -23.53 -11.09
N VAL A 281 28.39 -23.82 -9.85
CA VAL A 281 29.72 -24.37 -9.55
C VAL A 281 29.87 -25.78 -10.12
N ASP A 282 28.80 -26.58 -10.07
CA ASP A 282 28.79 -27.95 -10.60
C ASP A 282 28.77 -27.99 -12.14
N GLN A 283 28.25 -26.95 -12.79
CA GLN A 283 28.22 -26.83 -14.24
C GLN A 283 29.59 -26.39 -14.78
N ARG A 284 30.19 -27.24 -15.64
CA ARG A 284 31.40 -26.87 -16.39
C ARG A 284 31.02 -26.05 -17.61
N THR A 285 31.05 -24.73 -17.47
CA THR A 285 30.83 -23.77 -18.58
C THR A 285 32.16 -23.34 -19.20
N GLU A 286 32.16 -22.98 -20.49
CA GLU A 286 33.37 -22.50 -21.20
C GLU A 286 33.87 -21.15 -20.68
N THR A 287 32.97 -20.30 -20.16
CA THR A 287 33.29 -19.03 -19.49
C THR A 287 32.78 -19.05 -18.06
N ARG A 288 33.69 -18.99 -17.09
CA ARG A 288 33.39 -19.01 -15.67
C ARG A 288 33.41 -17.58 -15.13
N PRO A 289 32.29 -17.01 -14.64
CA PRO A 289 32.28 -15.67 -14.07
C PRO A 289 33.26 -15.56 -12.90
N ARG A 290 33.94 -14.42 -12.76
CA ARG A 290 34.89 -14.16 -11.67
C ARG A 290 34.33 -14.46 -10.27
N LEU A 291 33.02 -14.27 -10.06
CA LEU A 291 32.36 -14.61 -8.80
C LEU A 291 32.54 -16.09 -8.43
N LEU A 292 32.43 -17.01 -9.40
CA LEU A 292 32.54 -18.44 -9.15
C LEU A 292 33.98 -18.85 -8.80
N GLU A 293 34.98 -18.22 -9.41
CA GLU A 293 36.39 -18.41 -9.03
C GLU A 293 36.64 -17.89 -7.62
N ALA A 294 36.10 -16.71 -7.30
CA ALA A 294 36.24 -16.10 -6.00
C ALA A 294 35.54 -16.88 -4.86
N LEU A 295 34.51 -17.67 -5.15
CA LEU A 295 33.86 -18.52 -4.15
C LEU A 295 34.77 -19.63 -3.62
N GLU A 296 35.84 -19.97 -4.34
CA GLU A 296 36.79 -20.99 -3.89
C GLU A 296 37.69 -20.44 -2.77
N HIS A 297 38.14 -19.17 -2.86
CA HIS A 297 39.20 -18.64 -1.99
C HIS A 297 39.10 -17.16 -1.56
N GLU A 298 38.24 -16.34 -2.17
CA GLU A 298 38.23 -14.88 -1.95
C GLU A 298 37.00 -14.34 -1.21
N ILE A 299 35.81 -14.88 -1.47
CA ILE A 299 34.55 -14.41 -0.87
C ILE A 299 33.83 -15.58 -0.20
N ARG A 300 33.29 -15.34 1.00
CA ARG A 300 32.44 -16.31 1.67
C ARG A 300 31.14 -16.48 0.89
N ARG A 301 30.69 -17.72 0.78
CA ARG A 301 29.44 -18.06 0.11
C ARG A 301 28.23 -17.27 0.63
N ASP A 302 28.09 -17.16 1.95
CA ASP A 302 27.01 -16.40 2.58
C ASP A 302 27.02 -14.91 2.18
N ASP A 303 28.21 -14.31 2.04
CA ASP A 303 28.35 -12.90 1.68
C ASP A 303 28.00 -12.67 0.21
N ALA A 304 28.44 -13.58 -0.67
CA ALA A 304 28.06 -13.57 -2.08
C ALA A 304 26.55 -13.75 -2.26
N GLU A 305 25.94 -14.70 -1.53
CA GLU A 305 24.49 -14.93 -1.54
C GLU A 305 23.72 -13.67 -1.10
N ARG A 306 24.12 -13.05 0.02
CA ARG A 306 23.44 -11.86 0.55
C ARG A 306 23.51 -10.69 -0.42
N CYS A 307 24.70 -10.39 -0.95
CA CYS A 307 24.90 -9.29 -1.91
C CYS A 307 24.12 -9.55 -3.19
N LEU A 308 24.19 -10.76 -3.74
CA LEU A 308 23.50 -11.10 -4.97
C LEU A 308 21.98 -11.05 -4.76
N THR A 309 21.45 -11.64 -3.69
CA THR A 309 20.02 -11.55 -3.33
C THR A 309 19.56 -10.10 -3.28
N LEU A 310 20.31 -9.22 -2.61
CA LEU A 310 19.99 -7.79 -2.53
C LEU A 310 19.93 -7.14 -3.91
N VAL A 311 20.92 -7.41 -4.78
CA VAL A 311 20.93 -6.86 -6.15
C VAL A 311 19.71 -7.34 -6.95
N LEU A 312 19.41 -8.65 -6.93
CA LEU A 312 18.29 -9.20 -7.70
C LEU A 312 16.94 -8.67 -7.19
N GLU A 313 16.76 -8.61 -5.87
CA GLU A 313 15.57 -8.01 -5.24
C GLU A 313 15.44 -6.53 -5.65
N ALA A 314 16.54 -5.76 -5.63
CA ALA A 314 16.51 -4.33 -5.94
C ALA A 314 16.13 -4.06 -7.40
N ILE A 315 16.61 -4.89 -8.32
CA ILE A 315 16.28 -4.78 -9.75
C ILE A 315 14.84 -5.24 -10.03
N ILE A 316 14.36 -6.32 -9.39
CA ILE A 316 12.96 -6.74 -9.53
C ILE A 316 12.01 -5.67 -8.99
N GLU A 317 12.28 -5.10 -7.82
CA GLU A 317 11.48 -4.03 -7.21
C GLU A 317 11.42 -2.77 -8.09
N ASN A 318 12.42 -2.54 -8.93
CA ASN A 318 12.57 -1.32 -9.74
C ASN A 318 12.81 -1.64 -11.23
N TYR A 319 12.10 -2.63 -11.76
CA TYR A 319 12.36 -3.14 -13.11
C TYR A 319 12.07 -2.10 -14.20
N ALA A 320 11.09 -1.21 -13.99
CA ALA A 320 10.79 -0.09 -14.87
C ALA A 320 12.00 0.84 -15.03
N GLU A 321 12.63 1.20 -13.90
CA GLU A 321 13.80 2.07 -13.86
C GLU A 321 15.06 1.36 -14.38
N TYR A 322 15.15 0.04 -14.19
CA TYR A 322 16.19 -0.77 -14.83
C TYR A 322 16.04 -0.76 -16.37
N ARG A 323 14.82 -0.81 -16.90
CA ARG A 323 14.58 -0.70 -18.35
C ARG A 323 14.94 0.69 -18.87
N ASP A 324 14.62 1.75 -18.13
CA ASP A 324 15.08 3.12 -18.44
C ASP A 324 16.61 3.15 -18.51
N TYR A 325 17.30 2.68 -17.47
CA TYR A 325 18.76 2.58 -17.43
C TYR A 325 19.34 1.81 -18.63
N ASN A 326 18.79 0.67 -18.98
CA ASN A 326 19.23 -0.10 -20.15
C ASN A 326 19.03 0.62 -21.49
N SER A 327 18.03 1.50 -21.58
CA SER A 327 17.65 2.16 -22.83
C SER A 327 18.30 3.53 -23.02
N THR A 328 18.71 4.21 -21.95
CA THR A 328 19.13 5.62 -22.00
C THR A 328 20.61 5.86 -21.73
N THR A 329 21.38 4.83 -21.37
CA THR A 329 22.80 4.99 -21.01
C THR A 329 23.64 3.77 -21.42
N THR A 330 24.82 4.02 -22.00
CA THR A 330 25.77 2.97 -22.43
C THR A 330 26.47 2.30 -21.25
N GLN A 331 26.45 2.92 -20.06
CA GLN A 331 26.96 2.33 -18.83
C GLN A 331 26.23 1.02 -18.49
N SER A 332 24.99 0.84 -18.96
CA SER A 332 24.20 -0.37 -18.76
C SER A 332 24.75 -1.63 -19.44
N ASP A 333 25.64 -1.47 -20.42
CA ASP A 333 26.33 -2.59 -21.07
C ASP A 333 27.42 -3.21 -20.17
N ARG A 334 27.76 -2.54 -19.06
CA ARG A 334 28.84 -2.93 -18.14
C ARG A 334 28.29 -3.25 -16.76
N GLY A 335 28.19 -4.54 -16.44
CA GLY A 335 27.62 -5.05 -15.19
C GLY A 335 28.30 -4.52 -13.92
N GLU A 336 29.59 -4.22 -13.98
CA GLU A 336 30.36 -3.63 -12.87
C GLU A 336 30.00 -2.17 -12.58
N LEU A 337 29.26 -1.50 -13.47
CA LEU A 337 28.76 -0.13 -13.29
C LEU A 337 27.33 -0.07 -12.75
N LEU A 338 26.69 -1.21 -12.50
CA LEU A 338 25.31 -1.30 -12.00
C LEU A 338 25.10 -0.53 -10.68
N TYR A 339 26.13 -0.39 -9.84
CA TYR A 339 26.05 0.35 -8.60
C TYR A 339 25.63 1.82 -8.80
N MET A 340 25.87 2.39 -10.00
CA MET A 340 25.42 3.73 -10.34
C MET A 340 23.90 3.80 -10.39
N LEU A 341 23.23 2.81 -11.00
CA LEU A 341 21.76 2.70 -10.98
C LEU A 341 21.27 2.52 -9.54
N LEU A 342 21.89 1.62 -8.78
CA LEU A 342 21.49 1.37 -7.38
C LEU A 342 21.57 2.64 -6.52
N ASP A 343 22.51 3.56 -6.79
CA ASP A 343 22.61 4.84 -6.07
C ASP A 343 21.42 5.77 -6.38
N PHE A 344 20.98 5.83 -7.64
CA PHE A 344 19.75 6.53 -8.01
C PHE A 344 18.51 5.90 -7.37
N LEU A 345 18.42 4.58 -7.35
CA LEU A 345 17.31 3.87 -6.71
C LEU A 345 17.27 4.14 -5.20
N ARG A 346 18.42 4.21 -4.50
CA ARG A 346 18.48 4.59 -3.08
C ARG A 346 17.92 5.98 -2.82
N LEU A 347 18.19 6.94 -3.71
CA LEU A 347 17.60 8.29 -3.60
C LEU A 347 16.07 8.23 -3.75
N ARG A 348 15.58 7.50 -4.75
CA ARG A 348 14.15 7.30 -4.95
C ARG A 348 13.49 6.62 -3.76
N VAL A 349 14.07 5.56 -3.22
CA VAL A 349 13.54 4.83 -2.05
C VAL A 349 13.37 5.77 -0.86
N ARG A 350 14.33 6.68 -0.63
CA ARG A 350 14.20 7.71 0.42
C ARG A 350 13.04 8.67 0.16
N TYR A 351 12.86 9.10 -1.10
CA TYR A 351 11.72 9.92 -1.50
C TYR A 351 10.40 9.17 -1.30
N ASP A 352 10.31 7.93 -1.77
CA ASP A 352 9.10 7.09 -1.65
C ASP A 352 8.74 6.79 -0.20
N ARG A 353 9.72 6.69 0.70
CA ARG A 353 9.49 6.59 2.15
C ARG A 353 8.78 7.83 2.72
N VAL A 354 9.16 9.03 2.28
CA VAL A 354 8.45 10.27 2.68
C VAL A 354 7.05 10.31 2.07
N ALA A 355 6.92 9.94 0.78
CA ALA A 355 5.61 9.85 0.13
C ALA A 355 4.68 8.86 0.85
N TRP A 356 5.22 7.74 1.34
CA TRP A 356 4.50 6.72 2.09
C TRP A 356 3.92 7.26 3.40
N ARG A 357 4.72 8.04 4.14
CA ARG A 357 4.30 8.73 5.37
C ARG A 357 3.11 9.68 5.13
N LEU A 358 2.98 10.24 3.93
CA LEU A 358 1.92 11.19 3.59
C LEU A 358 0.60 10.52 3.12
N LYS A 359 0.52 9.19 3.04
CA LYS A 359 -0.66 8.49 2.51
C LYS A 359 -2.00 8.87 3.17
N PRO A 360 -2.14 8.94 4.51
CA PRO A 360 -3.40 9.36 5.13
C PRO A 360 -3.87 10.74 4.67
N VAL A 361 -2.94 11.69 4.52
CA VAL A 361 -3.24 13.03 4.03
C VAL A 361 -3.70 13.01 2.57
N VAL A 362 -3.10 12.16 1.73
CA VAL A 362 -3.52 11.96 0.33
C VAL A 362 -4.91 11.32 0.27
N TRP A 363 -5.18 10.30 1.08
CA TRP A 363 -6.49 9.63 1.10
C TRP A 363 -7.62 10.57 1.56
N SER A 364 -7.37 11.42 2.56
CA SER A 364 -8.33 12.47 2.95
C SER A 364 -8.66 13.38 1.77
N HIS A 365 -7.65 13.80 1.01
CA HIS A 365 -7.85 14.61 -0.19
C HIS A 365 -8.65 13.89 -1.26
N GLU A 366 -8.35 12.61 -1.52
CA GLU A 366 -9.07 11.77 -2.49
C GLU A 366 -10.57 11.72 -2.16
N VAL A 367 -10.93 11.41 -0.91
CA VAL A 367 -12.33 11.29 -0.49
C VAL A 367 -13.03 12.65 -0.57
N LEU A 368 -12.38 13.74 -0.11
CA LEU A 368 -12.94 15.10 -0.18
C LEU A 368 -13.31 15.51 -1.61
N VAL A 369 -12.43 15.26 -2.58
CA VAL A 369 -12.69 15.63 -3.98
C VAL A 369 -13.77 14.73 -4.58
N ARG A 370 -13.73 13.42 -4.33
CA ARG A 370 -14.78 12.49 -4.80
C ARG A 370 -16.17 12.85 -4.27
N ARG A 371 -16.27 13.37 -3.05
CA ARG A 371 -17.54 13.79 -2.43
C ARG A 371 -17.98 15.22 -2.75
N GLY A 372 -17.22 15.94 -3.59
CA GLY A 372 -17.56 17.29 -4.04
C GLY A 372 -17.20 18.41 -3.06
N CYS A 373 -16.45 18.13 -1.99
CA CYS A 373 -16.03 19.10 -0.98
C CYS A 373 -14.82 19.94 -1.46
N GLU A 374 -14.96 20.63 -2.60
CA GLU A 374 -13.83 21.27 -3.31
C GLU A 374 -13.18 22.43 -2.53
N SER A 375 -13.95 23.18 -1.74
CA SER A 375 -13.46 24.24 -0.84
C SER A 375 -12.48 23.67 0.21
N VAL A 376 -12.91 22.65 0.93
CA VAL A 376 -12.12 21.92 1.95
C VAL A 376 -10.94 21.23 1.29
N ALA A 377 -11.13 20.53 0.16
CA ALA A 377 -10.05 19.90 -0.59
C ALA A 377 -8.98 20.91 -1.04
N ARG A 378 -9.38 22.11 -1.46
CA ARG A 378 -8.44 23.19 -1.83
C ARG A 378 -7.68 23.71 -0.63
N ARG A 379 -8.33 23.89 0.53
CA ARG A 379 -7.65 24.24 1.79
C ARG A 379 -6.65 23.16 2.19
N TRP A 380 -7.06 21.90 2.11
CA TRP A 380 -6.23 20.73 2.41
C TRP A 380 -4.94 20.70 1.56
N ARG A 381 -5.05 20.85 0.23
CA ARG A 381 -3.88 20.92 -0.66
C ARG A 381 -2.93 22.08 -0.32
N ARG A 382 -3.47 23.25 0.03
CA ARG A 382 -2.66 24.41 0.43
C ARG A 382 -1.88 24.14 1.72
N ARG A 383 -2.56 23.59 2.73
CA ARG A 383 -1.97 23.19 4.02
C ARG A 383 -0.84 22.17 3.81
N LEU A 384 -1.07 21.13 3.00
CA LEU A 384 -0.07 20.11 2.71
C LEU A 384 1.16 20.70 2.00
N ARG A 385 0.97 21.56 0.99
CA ARG A 385 2.10 22.25 0.33
C ARG A 385 2.92 23.10 1.29
N GLN A 386 2.25 23.80 2.22
CA GLN A 386 2.92 24.57 3.26
C GLN A 386 3.71 23.67 4.23
N ARG A 387 3.12 22.56 4.68
CA ARG A 387 3.79 21.59 5.58
C ARG A 387 4.98 20.89 4.91
N ILE A 388 4.89 20.53 3.62
CA ILE A 388 5.99 19.91 2.86
C ILE A 388 7.16 20.89 2.66
N GLY A 389 6.86 22.17 2.41
CA GLY A 389 7.89 23.20 2.21
C GLY A 389 8.84 22.88 1.06
N SER A 390 10.15 23.05 1.30
CA SER A 390 11.22 22.86 0.31
C SER A 390 11.82 21.44 0.28
N GLU A 391 11.24 20.49 1.02
CA GLU A 391 11.75 19.12 1.09
C GLU A 391 11.90 18.45 -0.29
N PRO A 392 10.96 18.56 -1.25
CA PRO A 392 11.13 17.99 -2.59
C PRO A 392 12.34 18.55 -3.35
N ASP A 393 12.65 19.83 -3.14
CA ASP A 393 13.75 20.50 -3.85
C ASP A 393 15.11 19.94 -3.41
N ARG A 394 15.22 19.45 -2.17
CA ARG A 394 16.42 18.73 -1.69
C ARG A 394 16.65 17.41 -2.43
N TYR A 395 15.58 16.67 -2.71
CA TYR A 395 15.67 15.43 -3.50
C TYR A 395 16.04 15.74 -4.95
N LEU A 396 15.48 16.80 -5.54
CA LEU A 396 15.84 17.24 -6.90
C LEU A 396 17.32 17.67 -6.99
N GLN A 397 17.83 18.41 -6.01
CA GLN A 397 19.25 18.80 -5.96
C GLN A 397 20.16 17.57 -5.85
N ARG A 398 19.86 16.62 -4.96
CA ARG A 398 20.61 15.36 -4.85
C ARG A 398 20.55 14.54 -6.14
N PHE A 399 19.39 14.51 -6.78
CA PHE A 399 19.23 13.84 -8.06
C PHE A 399 20.16 14.46 -9.12
N GLN A 400 20.17 15.79 -9.26
CA GLN A 400 21.07 16.51 -10.16
C GLN A 400 22.55 16.24 -9.86
N GLN A 401 22.94 16.13 -8.59
CA GLN A 401 24.30 15.74 -8.21
C GLN A 401 24.66 14.34 -8.74
N LEU A 402 23.75 13.37 -8.61
CA LEU A 402 23.95 12.02 -9.17
C LEU A 402 24.01 12.04 -10.71
N GLN A 403 23.19 12.87 -11.37
CA GLN A 403 23.24 13.02 -12.83
C GLN A 403 24.61 13.52 -13.30
N THR A 404 25.15 14.54 -12.65
CA THR A 404 26.47 15.07 -12.96
C THR A 404 27.57 14.06 -12.62
N LYS A 405 27.48 13.39 -11.47
CA LYS A 405 28.47 12.41 -11.00
C LYS A 405 28.60 11.21 -11.94
N TYR A 406 27.49 10.70 -12.45
CA TYR A 406 27.46 9.48 -13.27
C TYR A 406 27.22 9.72 -14.76
N ALA A 407 26.95 10.96 -15.16
CA ALA A 407 26.57 11.34 -16.52
C ALA A 407 25.35 10.52 -17.04
N MET A 408 24.31 10.40 -16.21
CA MET A 408 23.09 9.62 -16.53
C MET A 408 21.82 10.47 -16.40
N GLN A 409 20.84 10.23 -17.29
CA GLN A 409 19.58 10.96 -17.30
C GLN A 409 18.55 10.42 -16.30
N MET A 410 18.31 9.10 -16.27
CA MET A 410 17.37 8.44 -15.35
C MET A 410 16.00 9.15 -15.25
N SER A 411 15.35 9.37 -16.40
CA SER A 411 14.10 10.14 -16.49
C SER A 411 12.99 9.57 -15.60
N SER A 412 12.84 8.25 -15.57
CA SER A 412 11.85 7.57 -14.70
C SER A 412 11.95 8.00 -13.22
N ILE A 413 13.18 8.09 -12.69
CA ILE A 413 13.44 8.50 -11.31
C ILE A 413 13.29 10.01 -11.15
N ARG A 414 13.73 10.79 -12.15
CA ARG A 414 13.52 12.25 -12.18
C ARG A 414 12.05 12.58 -12.02
N ASP A 415 11.21 11.98 -12.86
CA ASP A 415 9.80 12.28 -12.95
C ASP A 415 9.08 11.95 -11.64
N ARG A 416 9.43 10.80 -11.04
CA ARG A 416 8.92 10.42 -9.72
C ARG A 416 9.24 11.47 -8.64
N ILE A 417 10.44 12.02 -8.62
CA ILE A 417 10.84 13.05 -7.65
C ILE A 417 10.19 14.41 -8.00
N GLN A 418 10.00 14.70 -9.29
CA GLN A 418 9.32 15.91 -9.79
C GLN A 418 7.82 15.95 -9.46
N GLU A 419 7.23 14.82 -9.05
CA GLU A 419 5.87 14.80 -8.49
C GLU A 419 5.73 15.67 -7.22
N LYS A 420 6.85 15.98 -6.53
CA LYS A 420 6.94 16.80 -5.32
C LYS A 420 5.92 16.44 -4.23
N PHE A 421 5.60 15.15 -4.12
CA PHE A 421 4.55 14.57 -3.26
C PHE A 421 3.12 15.08 -3.50
N VAL A 422 2.89 15.99 -4.45
CA VAL A 422 1.59 16.63 -4.69
C VAL A 422 0.89 16.11 -5.95
N MET A 423 1.61 15.40 -6.82
CA MET A 423 1.02 14.79 -8.02
C MET A 423 -0.14 13.84 -7.71
N PRO A 424 -0.12 13.01 -6.65
CA PRO A 424 -1.28 12.19 -6.28
C PRO A 424 -2.57 13.01 -6.12
N LEU A 425 -2.49 14.16 -5.44
CA LEU A 425 -3.64 15.08 -5.23
C LEU A 425 -4.19 15.65 -6.54
N ARG A 426 -3.32 15.79 -7.55
CA ARG A 426 -3.71 16.24 -8.89
C ARG A 426 -4.42 15.12 -9.65
N ILE A 427 -3.94 13.89 -9.53
CA ILE A 427 -4.56 12.68 -10.08
C ILE A 427 -5.95 12.46 -9.45
N ASP A 428 -6.07 12.61 -8.12
CA ASP A 428 -7.37 12.46 -7.44
C ASP A 428 -8.43 13.43 -7.98
N ARG A 429 -8.02 14.68 -8.27
CA ARG A 429 -8.91 15.66 -8.90
C ARG A 429 -9.31 15.29 -10.32
N LEU A 430 -8.35 14.81 -11.12
CA LEU A 430 -8.65 14.30 -12.47
C LEU A 430 -9.69 13.18 -12.42
N ARG A 431 -9.51 12.22 -11.51
CA ARG A 431 -10.44 11.10 -11.31
C ARG A 431 -11.84 11.59 -10.92
N ALA A 432 -11.96 12.54 -10.00
CA ALA A 432 -13.26 13.08 -9.60
C ALA A 432 -14.00 13.81 -10.73
N PHE A 433 -13.29 14.45 -11.66
CA PHE A 433 -13.93 15.04 -12.84
C PHE A 433 -14.53 13.98 -13.76
N VAL A 434 -13.89 12.81 -13.91
CA VAL A 434 -14.44 11.70 -14.72
C VAL A 434 -15.79 11.25 -14.19
N GLU A 435 -15.88 10.99 -12.89
CA GLU A 435 -17.13 10.56 -12.24
C GLU A 435 -18.25 11.59 -12.44
N THR A 436 -17.94 12.88 -12.25
CA THR A 436 -18.88 13.98 -12.46
C THR A 436 -19.34 14.08 -13.92
N ALA A 437 -18.41 13.97 -14.86
CA ALA A 437 -18.67 14.10 -16.29
C ALA A 437 -19.53 12.95 -16.84
N ILE A 438 -19.33 11.72 -16.36
CA ILE A 438 -20.04 10.53 -16.84
C ILE A 438 -21.43 10.38 -16.21
N ARG A 439 -21.59 10.66 -14.90
CA ARG A 439 -22.86 10.41 -14.21
C ARG A 439 -23.99 11.38 -14.54
N HIS A 440 -23.67 12.62 -14.92
CA HIS A 440 -24.67 13.67 -15.14
C HIS A 440 -24.52 14.30 -16.54
N PRO A 441 -24.61 13.51 -17.63
CA PRO A 441 -24.34 14.00 -18.97
C PRO A 441 -25.31 15.13 -19.35
N GLY A 442 -24.77 16.19 -19.97
CA GLY A 442 -25.56 17.35 -20.40
C GLY A 442 -25.92 18.36 -19.30
N THR A 443 -25.39 18.17 -18.09
CA THR A 443 -25.48 19.19 -17.02
C THR A 443 -24.34 20.20 -17.11
N PHE A 444 -24.55 21.39 -16.55
CA PHE A 444 -23.51 22.42 -16.46
C PHE A 444 -22.29 21.94 -15.64
N GLU A 445 -22.54 21.14 -14.61
CA GLU A 445 -21.52 20.50 -13.78
C GLU A 445 -20.65 19.53 -14.59
N ALA A 446 -21.26 18.73 -15.48
CA ALA A 446 -20.52 17.85 -16.37
C ALA A 446 -19.69 18.62 -17.40
N GLU A 447 -20.23 19.69 -17.99
CA GLU A 447 -19.48 20.57 -18.90
C GLU A 447 -18.24 21.17 -18.21
N ARG A 448 -18.42 21.70 -16.99
CA ARG A 448 -17.29 22.20 -16.17
C ARG A 448 -16.28 21.10 -15.85
N ALA A 449 -16.73 19.88 -15.56
CA ALA A 449 -15.84 18.75 -15.31
C ALA A 449 -15.02 18.39 -16.55
N PHE A 450 -15.63 18.40 -17.75
CA PHE A 450 -14.92 18.22 -19.02
C PHE A 450 -13.90 19.32 -19.30
N ASP A 451 -14.24 20.58 -19.04
CA ASP A 451 -13.29 21.69 -19.18
C ASP A 451 -12.12 21.56 -18.21
N GLY A 452 -12.41 21.15 -16.96
CA GLY A 452 -11.40 20.82 -15.96
C GLY A 452 -10.47 19.70 -16.42
N LEU A 453 -11.02 18.59 -16.93
CA LEU A 453 -10.25 17.49 -17.51
C LEU A 453 -9.35 17.99 -18.64
N ARG A 454 -9.92 18.71 -19.63
CA ARG A 454 -9.16 19.23 -20.78
C ARG A 454 -8.00 20.11 -20.37
N LEU A 455 -8.22 21.01 -19.41
CA LEU A 455 -7.16 21.89 -18.91
C LEU A 455 -6.06 21.07 -18.23
N GLU A 456 -6.44 20.19 -17.30
CA GLU A 456 -5.49 19.42 -16.51
C GLU A 456 -4.70 18.43 -17.36
N THR A 457 -5.34 17.73 -18.30
CA THR A 457 -4.66 16.81 -19.22
C THR A 457 -3.71 17.57 -20.14
N ARG A 458 -4.10 18.74 -20.69
CA ARG A 458 -3.18 19.57 -21.51
C ARG A 458 -1.92 19.95 -20.74
N LEU A 459 -2.07 20.36 -19.49
CA LEU A 459 -0.94 20.69 -18.63
C LEU A 459 -0.04 19.47 -18.35
N LEU A 460 -0.63 18.26 -18.22
CA LEU A 460 0.16 17.02 -18.05
C LEU A 460 0.82 16.54 -19.34
N THR A 461 0.21 16.78 -20.51
CA THR A 461 0.80 16.43 -21.81
C THR A 461 1.93 17.37 -22.21
N THR A 462 1.99 18.58 -21.63
CA THR A 462 3.03 19.58 -21.96
C THR A 462 4.43 19.10 -21.56
N GLU A 463 4.54 18.37 -20.45
CA GLU A 463 5.78 17.75 -19.96
C GLU A 463 5.58 16.23 -19.91
N PRO A 464 5.82 15.50 -21.02
CA PRO A 464 5.69 14.06 -21.02
C PRO A 464 6.64 13.44 -19.99
N THR A 465 6.12 12.49 -19.21
CA THR A 465 6.85 11.76 -18.17
C THR A 465 7.14 10.33 -18.62
N GLY A 466 8.21 9.77 -18.08
CA GLY A 466 8.72 8.43 -18.31
C GLY A 466 9.83 8.39 -19.36
N SER A 467 10.45 7.22 -19.49
CA SER A 467 11.36 6.88 -20.59
C SER A 467 10.64 6.54 -21.90
N GLY A 468 9.31 6.70 -21.96
CA GLY A 468 8.47 6.28 -23.09
C GLY A 468 8.18 4.77 -23.14
N LEU A 469 8.62 4.00 -22.13
CA LEU A 469 8.44 2.55 -22.07
C LEU A 469 7.20 2.10 -21.30
N GLU A 470 6.63 2.98 -20.49
CA GLU A 470 5.47 2.71 -19.64
C GLU A 470 4.42 3.80 -19.78
N VAL A 471 3.16 3.42 -19.52
CA VAL A 471 2.04 4.36 -19.52
C VAL A 471 2.18 5.29 -18.30
N PRO A 472 2.10 6.62 -18.47
CA PRO A 472 2.13 7.54 -17.34
C PRO A 472 1.05 7.23 -16.31
N ARG A 473 1.41 7.26 -15.02
CA ARG A 473 0.50 6.88 -13.91
C ARG A 473 -0.82 7.62 -13.92
N TRP A 474 -0.80 8.91 -14.27
CA TRP A 474 -2.01 9.72 -14.33
C TRP A 474 -2.96 9.28 -15.45
N LEU A 475 -2.42 8.75 -16.55
CA LEU A 475 -3.19 8.29 -17.70
C LEU A 475 -3.80 6.91 -17.39
N ALA A 476 -3.02 5.99 -16.83
CA ALA A 476 -3.53 4.71 -16.33
C ALA A 476 -4.63 4.91 -15.28
N ALA A 477 -4.42 5.82 -14.32
CA ALA A 477 -5.44 6.13 -13.31
C ALA A 477 -6.72 6.76 -13.90
N LEU A 478 -6.60 7.48 -15.01
CA LEU A 478 -7.74 8.05 -15.74
C LEU A 478 -8.50 6.94 -16.48
N GLU A 479 -7.79 6.04 -17.16
CA GLU A 479 -8.35 4.86 -17.82
C GLU A 479 -9.11 3.98 -16.82
N ASP A 480 -8.48 3.64 -15.69
CA ASP A 480 -9.11 2.88 -14.61
C ASP A 480 -10.38 3.57 -14.09
N GLU A 481 -10.38 4.91 -13.99
CA GLU A 481 -11.56 5.66 -13.53
C GLU A 481 -12.70 5.64 -14.55
N VAL A 482 -12.37 5.78 -15.83
CA VAL A 482 -13.34 5.69 -16.92
C VAL A 482 -13.94 4.30 -16.98
N GLU A 483 -13.12 3.25 -16.96
CA GLU A 483 -13.59 1.86 -16.98
C GLU A 483 -14.48 1.58 -15.76
N ARG A 484 -14.04 1.91 -14.55
CA ARG A 484 -14.85 1.70 -13.35
C ARG A 484 -16.19 2.44 -13.38
N THR A 485 -16.20 3.67 -13.87
CA THR A 485 -17.42 4.47 -13.92
C THR A 485 -18.37 4.01 -15.03
N ALA A 486 -17.82 3.60 -16.19
CA ALA A 486 -18.61 3.09 -17.31
C ALA A 486 -19.17 1.68 -17.06
N THR A 487 -18.43 0.85 -16.34
CA THR A 487 -18.82 -0.55 -16.06
C THR A 487 -19.83 -0.67 -14.92
N ARG A 488 -20.02 0.38 -14.10
CA ARG A 488 -21.05 0.44 -13.06
C ARG A 488 -22.44 0.43 -13.69
N LYS A 489 -22.97 -0.75 -13.99
CA LYS A 489 -24.32 -0.94 -14.53
C LYS A 489 -25.32 -0.64 -13.42
N GLY A 490 -26.30 0.23 -13.69
CA GLY A 490 -27.30 0.67 -12.69
C GLY A 490 -28.22 -0.43 -12.11
N TRP A 491 -28.09 -1.68 -12.55
CA TRP A 491 -28.86 -2.84 -12.06
C TRP A 491 -27.99 -3.90 -11.37
N GLU A 492 -26.66 -3.72 -11.36
CA GLU A 492 -25.74 -4.58 -10.62
C GLU A 492 -25.72 -4.07 -9.18
N ILE A 493 -26.59 -4.64 -8.34
CA ILE A 493 -26.48 -4.46 -6.90
C ILE A 493 -25.18 -5.16 -6.52
N ASP A 494 -24.12 -4.39 -6.28
CA ASP A 494 -22.98 -4.92 -5.55
C ASP A 494 -23.50 -5.31 -4.17
N LEU A 495 -23.69 -6.62 -3.96
CA LEU A 495 -24.21 -7.15 -2.71
C LEU A 495 -23.37 -6.66 -1.53
N ARG A 496 -22.07 -6.38 -1.73
CA ARG A 496 -21.22 -5.77 -0.71
C ARG A 496 -21.68 -4.36 -0.37
N GLU A 497 -21.98 -3.51 -1.35
CA GLU A 497 -22.54 -2.17 -1.09
C GLU A 497 -23.96 -2.24 -0.47
N ALA A 498 -24.74 -3.28 -0.78
CA ALA A 498 -26.10 -3.44 -0.24
C ALA A 498 -26.12 -3.82 1.25
N LEU A 499 -25.05 -4.46 1.74
CA LEU A 499 -24.90 -4.90 3.13
C LEU A 499 -24.31 -3.83 4.03
N VAL A 500 -23.66 -2.84 3.43
CA VAL A 500 -23.16 -1.68 4.13
C VAL A 500 -24.36 -0.91 4.71
N PRO A 501 -24.42 -0.69 6.05
CA PRO A 501 -25.53 0.01 6.67
C PRO A 501 -25.78 1.36 6.01
N VAL A 502 -27.03 1.81 5.97
CA VAL A 502 -27.30 3.22 5.69
C VAL A 502 -26.61 4.04 6.78
N LEU A 503 -26.02 5.17 6.40
CA LEU A 503 -25.34 6.04 7.33
C LEU A 503 -26.33 6.48 8.41
N GLU A 504 -26.06 6.09 9.66
CA GLU A 504 -26.85 6.51 10.80
C GLU A 504 -26.43 7.94 11.19
N PRO A 505 -27.38 8.84 11.50
CA PRO A 505 -27.05 10.21 11.84
C PRO A 505 -26.21 10.25 13.12
N LEU A 506 -25.14 11.05 13.10
CA LEU A 506 -24.30 11.33 14.25
C LEU A 506 -24.30 12.84 14.49
N GLY A 507 -24.58 13.26 15.72
CA GLY A 507 -24.56 14.67 16.08
C GLY A 507 -23.16 15.26 15.97
N GLU A 508 -23.05 16.52 15.56
CA GLU A 508 -21.76 17.23 15.47
C GLU A 508 -20.98 17.20 16.79
N ALA A 509 -21.66 17.41 17.92
CA ALA A 509 -21.04 17.37 19.25
C ALA A 509 -20.52 15.97 19.60
N GLU A 510 -21.30 14.93 19.32
CA GLU A 510 -20.90 13.53 19.56
C GLU A 510 -19.68 13.16 18.71
N LEU A 511 -19.65 13.56 17.43
CA LEU A 511 -18.48 13.36 16.56
C LEU A 511 -17.21 13.99 17.15
N PHE A 512 -17.28 15.27 17.53
CA PHE A 512 -16.11 15.96 18.09
C PHE A 512 -15.68 15.39 19.44
N GLU A 513 -16.62 14.86 20.24
CA GLU A 513 -16.30 14.15 21.47
C GLU A 513 -15.51 12.86 21.19
N GLN A 514 -15.94 12.04 20.22
CA GLN A 514 -15.20 10.84 19.80
C GLN A 514 -13.79 11.21 19.28
N LEU A 515 -13.68 12.22 18.42
CA LEU A 515 -12.37 12.69 17.91
C LEU A 515 -11.46 13.20 19.03
N LEU A 516 -12.00 13.84 20.07
CA LEU A 516 -11.23 14.27 21.24
C LEU A 516 -10.76 13.11 22.09
N ARG A 517 -11.55 12.05 22.24
CA ARG A 517 -11.16 10.83 22.97
C ARG A 517 -10.03 10.10 22.24
N LEU A 518 -10.17 9.89 20.94
CA LEU A 518 -9.12 9.31 20.09
C LEU A 518 -7.80 10.09 20.22
N GLN A 519 -7.88 11.42 20.30
CA GLN A 519 -6.69 12.24 20.48
C GLN A 519 -6.06 12.08 21.87
N ARG A 520 -6.86 11.95 22.93
CA ARG A 520 -6.37 11.76 24.31
C ARG A 520 -5.69 10.41 24.51
N GLU A 521 -6.27 9.33 23.97
CA GLU A 521 -5.69 7.99 24.04
C GLU A 521 -4.25 7.98 23.48
N LEU A 522 -4.04 8.68 22.37
CA LEU A 522 -2.71 8.82 21.76
C LEU A 522 -1.73 9.67 22.59
N ASP A 523 -2.23 10.70 23.27
CA ASP A 523 -1.39 11.53 24.15
C ASP A 523 -0.98 10.75 25.42
N GLU A 524 -1.88 9.92 25.96
CA GLU A 524 -1.61 9.04 27.12
C GLU A 524 -0.59 7.93 26.76
N ASP A 525 -0.75 7.29 25.60
CA ASP A 525 0.20 6.30 25.10
C ASP A 525 1.59 6.91 24.89
N ARG A 526 1.69 8.15 24.40
CA ARG A 526 2.97 8.86 24.25
C ARG A 526 3.67 9.16 25.58
N VAL A 527 2.91 9.59 26.60
CA VAL A 527 3.45 9.83 27.95
C VAL A 527 3.90 8.53 28.61
N SER A 528 3.31 7.39 28.25
CA SER A 528 3.73 6.07 28.76
C SER A 528 5.01 5.51 28.10
N VAL A 529 5.42 6.05 26.94
CA VAL A 529 6.60 5.63 26.17
C VAL A 529 7.82 6.55 26.40
N GLU A 530 7.61 7.78 26.89
CA GLU A 530 8.70 8.69 27.30
C GLU A 530 9.10 8.49 28.79
N ASP A 531 9.79 7.37 29.05
CA ASP A 531 10.95 7.32 29.99
C ASP A 531 11.64 5.94 29.84
N PRO A 532 12.79 5.85 29.14
CA PRO A 532 14.07 6.11 29.81
C PRO A 532 15.18 6.55 28.83
N LEU A 533 15.38 7.85 28.57
CA LEU A 533 16.64 8.37 28.00
C LEU A 533 16.77 9.89 28.26
N GLU A 534 16.44 10.36 29.47
CA GLU A 534 17.22 11.43 30.10
C GLU A 534 18.38 10.79 30.88
N SER A 535 19.47 10.44 30.19
CA SER A 535 20.80 10.41 30.80
C SER A 535 21.89 10.29 29.75
N ASP A 536 22.75 11.32 29.80
CA ASP A 536 24.17 11.36 29.41
C ASP A 536 24.54 11.73 27.96
N ASP A 537 24.97 13.00 27.85
CA ASP A 537 26.20 13.53 27.23
C ASP A 537 26.91 12.72 26.12
#